data_AF-A0AAV2YUW0-F1
#
_entry.id   AF-A0AAV2YUW0-F1
#
_cell.length_a   1.000
_cell.length_b   1.000
_cell.length_c   1.000
_cell.angle_alpha   90.00
_cell.angle_beta   90.00
_cell.angle_gamma   90.00
#
_symmetry.space_group_name_H-M   'P 1'
#
loop_
_entity.id
_entity.type
_entity.pdbx_description
1 polymer ?
#
loop_
_entity_poly.entity_id
_entity_poly.type
_entity_poly.pdbx_seq_one_letter_code
_entity_poly.pdbx_strand_id
1 'polypeptide(L)'
;RGTARANKLTLRGSGRVSKTNPIEDALVQYIKDLRRKVVVCRDTIVHAATRLMPDFFKDKSRGAALTWCSRFMRRRRLTVLRVTRSERKVKEELEEFNMDQMAIFQSMGSRVTINFIGSQQVPAIIDGSDSYRCTLAITASGDGRILPPHFVFKGKPGGSVEAEVTAFTHLSVAITHPPRFCMVDCTYYQALGCLCDVWHCRAAITEYAG
;
A
#
# COMPACT_ATOMS: atom_id res chain seq x y z
N ARG A 1 -12.04 37.16 -32.69
CA ARG A 1 -13.10 36.14 -32.86
C ARG A 1 -12.89 35.05 -31.83
N GLY A 2 -13.56 35.11 -30.68
CA GLY A 2 -13.54 34.05 -29.66
C GLY A 2 -14.96 33.54 -29.47
N THR A 3 -15.23 32.30 -29.86
CA THR A 3 -16.51 31.65 -29.61
C THR A 3 -16.49 31.08 -28.19
N ALA A 4 -17.11 31.79 -27.26
CA ALA A 4 -17.38 31.28 -25.93
C ALA A 4 -18.26 30.02 -26.06
N ARG A 5 -17.72 28.87 -25.65
CA ARG A 5 -18.51 27.64 -25.52
C ARG A 5 -19.53 27.86 -24.42
N ALA A 6 -20.80 27.91 -24.79
CA ALA A 6 -21.92 27.94 -23.86
C ALA A 6 -21.80 26.75 -22.87
N ASN A 7 -21.75 27.07 -21.58
CA ASN A 7 -21.83 26.06 -20.52
C ASN A 7 -23.17 25.33 -20.65
N LYS A 8 -23.07 24.02 -20.93
CA LYS A 8 -24.21 23.11 -21.03
C LYS A 8 -24.88 23.00 -19.66
N LEU A 9 -25.92 23.79 -19.45
CA LEU A 9 -26.87 23.66 -18.35
C LEU A 9 -27.39 22.22 -18.32
N THR A 10 -26.90 21.40 -17.38
CA THR A 10 -27.52 20.13 -17.06
C THR A 10 -28.74 20.44 -16.21
N LEU A 11 -29.90 20.52 -16.88
CA LEU A 11 -31.20 20.50 -16.20
C LEU A 11 -31.19 19.33 -15.20
N ARG A 12 -31.23 19.65 -13.91
CA ARG A 12 -31.48 18.68 -12.83
C ARG A 12 -32.95 18.24 -12.90
N GLY A 13 -33.32 17.60 -14.00
CA GLY A 13 -34.55 16.83 -14.08
C GLY A 13 -34.32 15.48 -13.41
N SER A 14 -35.25 15.08 -12.54
CA SER A 14 -35.40 13.68 -12.13
C SER A 14 -35.59 12.84 -13.39
N GLY A 15 -34.50 12.30 -13.92
CA GLY A 15 -34.50 11.60 -15.20
C GLY A 15 -35.54 10.48 -15.25
N ARG A 16 -35.94 10.09 -16.46
CA ARG A 16 -36.93 9.03 -16.71
C ARG A 16 -36.69 7.83 -15.80
N VAL A 17 -37.64 7.56 -14.90
CA VAL A 17 -37.58 6.43 -13.98
C VAL A 17 -37.58 5.13 -14.79
N SER A 18 -36.67 4.23 -14.45
CA SER A 18 -36.57 2.95 -15.16
C SER A 18 -37.75 2.05 -14.79
N LYS A 19 -38.33 1.35 -15.77
CA LYS A 19 -39.35 0.32 -15.52
C LYS A 19 -38.89 -0.77 -14.55
N THR A 20 -37.57 -0.98 -14.44
CA THR A 20 -36.97 -1.96 -13.54
C THR A 20 -36.76 -1.43 -12.12
N ASN A 21 -36.97 -0.14 -11.84
CA ASN A 21 -36.67 0.46 -10.54
C ASN A 21 -37.21 -0.33 -9.32
N PRO A 22 -38.48 -0.81 -9.32
CA PRO A 22 -39.05 -1.50 -8.16
C PRO A 22 -38.31 -2.76 -7.72
N ILE A 23 -37.62 -3.45 -8.63
CA ILE A 23 -36.91 -4.70 -8.35
C ILE A 23 -35.40 -4.51 -8.18
N GLU A 24 -34.90 -3.31 -8.50
CA GLU A 24 -33.45 -3.04 -8.50
C GLU A 24 -32.85 -3.14 -7.10
N ASP A 25 -33.61 -2.81 -6.05
CA ASP A 25 -33.16 -2.95 -4.65
C ASP A 25 -32.98 -4.42 -4.25
N ALA A 26 -33.93 -5.28 -4.64
CA ALA A 26 -33.80 -6.73 -4.45
C ALA A 26 -32.60 -7.31 -5.20
N LEU A 27 -32.35 -6.83 -6.43
CA LEU A 27 -31.19 -7.24 -7.22
C LEU A 27 -29.86 -6.77 -6.60
N VAL A 28 -29.81 -5.55 -6.02
CA VAL A 28 -28.64 -5.07 -5.28
C VAL A 28 -28.39 -5.93 -4.05
N GLN A 29 -29.44 -6.30 -3.31
CA GLN A 29 -29.30 -7.17 -2.14
C GLN A 29 -28.76 -8.55 -2.53
N TYR A 30 -29.32 -9.15 -3.59
CA TYR A 30 -28.81 -10.40 -4.17
C TYR A 30 -27.32 -10.30 -4.55
N ILE A 31 -26.90 -9.21 -5.20
CA ILE A 31 -25.49 -8.98 -5.55
C ILE A 31 -24.61 -8.91 -4.30
N LYS A 32 -25.05 -8.23 -3.24
CA LYS A 32 -24.29 -8.13 -1.98
C LYS A 32 -24.07 -9.50 -1.35
N ASP A 33 -25.11 -10.32 -1.29
CA ASP A 33 -25.03 -11.65 -0.68
C ASP A 33 -24.18 -12.60 -1.52
N LEU A 34 -24.28 -12.52 -2.85
CA LEU A 34 -23.49 -13.33 -3.75
C LEU A 34 -21.99 -12.96 -3.71
N ARG A 35 -21.68 -11.67 -3.56
CA ARG A 35 -20.29 -11.17 -3.39
C ARG A 35 -19.58 -11.67 -2.15
N ARG A 36 -20.30 -12.21 -1.15
CA ARG A 36 -19.68 -12.86 0.02
C ARG A 36 -19.09 -14.24 -0.33
N LYS A 37 -19.56 -14.86 -1.43
CA LYS A 37 -19.25 -16.24 -1.79
C LYS A 37 -18.46 -16.35 -3.08
N VAL A 38 -18.77 -15.53 -4.08
CA VAL A 38 -18.20 -15.63 -5.44
C VAL A 38 -17.99 -14.27 -6.08
N VAL A 39 -17.16 -14.24 -7.13
CA VAL A 39 -17.00 -13.05 -7.99
C VAL A 39 -18.26 -12.84 -8.82
N VAL A 40 -18.79 -11.61 -8.82
CA VAL A 40 -20.00 -11.25 -9.56
C VAL A 40 -19.64 -10.44 -10.80
N CYS A 41 -19.94 -10.98 -11.99
CA CYS A 41 -19.74 -10.29 -13.26
C CYS A 41 -21.06 -9.77 -13.85
N ARG A 42 -20.99 -9.01 -14.94
CA ARG A 42 -22.18 -8.44 -15.61
C ARG A 42 -23.13 -9.52 -16.11
N ASP A 43 -22.62 -10.63 -16.63
CA ASP A 43 -23.44 -11.75 -17.06
C ASP A 43 -24.18 -12.39 -15.87
N THR A 44 -23.56 -12.51 -14.69
CA THR A 44 -24.24 -12.96 -13.46
C THR A 44 -25.42 -12.05 -13.10
N ILE A 45 -25.24 -10.73 -13.19
CA ILE A 45 -26.29 -9.74 -12.91
C ILE A 45 -27.43 -9.87 -13.93
N VAL A 46 -27.11 -9.99 -15.21
CA VAL A 46 -28.13 -10.19 -16.26
C VAL A 46 -28.89 -11.49 -16.04
N HIS A 47 -28.21 -12.59 -15.71
CA HIS A 47 -28.85 -13.88 -15.48
C HIS A 47 -29.80 -13.86 -14.28
N ALA A 48 -29.39 -13.21 -13.19
CA ALA A 48 -30.27 -12.98 -12.03
C ALA A 48 -31.46 -12.08 -12.38
N ALA A 49 -31.24 -11.01 -13.14
CA ALA A 49 -32.30 -10.10 -13.57
C ALA A 49 -33.31 -10.78 -14.52
N THR A 50 -32.86 -11.64 -15.43
CA THR A 50 -33.73 -12.44 -16.32
C THR A 50 -34.62 -13.39 -15.53
N ARG A 51 -34.12 -13.96 -14.43
CA ARG A 51 -34.93 -14.81 -13.53
C ARG A 51 -36.00 -14.02 -12.77
N LEU A 52 -35.67 -12.81 -12.33
CA LEU A 52 -36.59 -11.95 -11.57
C LEU A 52 -37.61 -11.22 -12.45
N MET A 53 -37.30 -10.98 -13.73
CA MET A 53 -38.16 -10.28 -14.68
C MET A 53 -38.10 -10.92 -16.08
N PRO A 54 -38.62 -12.15 -16.24
CA PRO A 54 -38.55 -12.85 -17.52
C PRO A 54 -39.21 -12.04 -18.64
N ASP A 55 -40.37 -11.43 -18.39
CA ASP A 55 -41.11 -10.65 -19.39
C ASP A 55 -40.34 -9.42 -19.90
N PHE A 56 -39.51 -8.79 -19.05
CA PHE A 56 -38.72 -7.64 -19.46
C PHE A 56 -37.56 -8.06 -20.39
N PHE A 57 -37.00 -9.25 -20.21
CA PHE A 57 -35.83 -9.74 -20.96
C PHE A 57 -36.16 -10.68 -22.11
N LYS A 58 -37.38 -11.21 -22.19
CA LYS A 58 -37.82 -12.20 -23.18
C LYS A 58 -37.39 -11.87 -24.61
N ASP A 59 -37.62 -10.64 -25.05
CA ASP A 59 -37.34 -10.19 -26.43
C ASP A 59 -36.03 -9.39 -26.55
N LYS A 60 -35.21 -9.36 -25.48
CA LYS A 60 -33.97 -8.57 -25.48
C LYS A 60 -32.80 -9.41 -25.96
N SER A 61 -32.11 -8.90 -26.97
CA SER A 61 -30.79 -9.42 -27.32
C SER A 61 -29.81 -9.30 -26.16
N ARG A 62 -28.78 -10.15 -26.14
CA ARG A 62 -27.71 -10.11 -25.13
C ARG A 62 -27.07 -8.72 -25.02
N GLY A 63 -26.84 -8.04 -26.15
CA GLY A 63 -26.31 -6.67 -26.18
C GLY A 63 -27.25 -5.64 -25.51
N ALA A 64 -28.56 -5.78 -25.71
CA ALA A 64 -29.56 -4.94 -25.06
C ALA A 64 -29.60 -5.20 -23.54
N ALA A 65 -29.50 -6.46 -23.10
CA ALA A 65 -29.44 -6.82 -21.69
C ALA A 65 -28.16 -6.29 -21.01
N LEU A 66 -27.00 -6.40 -21.66
CA LEU A 66 -25.74 -5.84 -21.17
C LEU A 66 -25.78 -4.30 -21.11
N THR A 67 -26.43 -3.65 -22.07
CA THR A 67 -26.64 -2.19 -22.06
C THR A 67 -27.53 -1.78 -20.90
N TRP A 68 -28.62 -2.52 -20.65
CA TRP A 68 -29.46 -2.33 -19.47
C TRP A 68 -28.65 -2.50 -18.18
N CYS A 69 -27.84 -3.56 -18.07
CA CYS A 69 -26.99 -3.81 -16.91
C CYS A 69 -26.03 -2.64 -16.64
N SER A 70 -25.45 -2.05 -17.68
CA SER A 70 -24.57 -0.87 -17.54
C SER A 70 -25.33 0.35 -17.01
N ARG A 71 -26.60 0.52 -17.36
CA ARG A 71 -27.44 1.62 -16.86
C ARG A 71 -27.91 1.36 -15.44
N PHE A 72 -28.30 0.12 -15.12
CA PHE A 72 -28.62 -0.32 -13.76
C PHE A 72 -27.45 -0.06 -12.81
N MET A 73 -26.24 -0.52 -13.17
CA MET A 73 -25.04 -0.30 -12.36
C MET A 73 -24.78 1.18 -12.11
N ARG A 74 -24.90 2.05 -13.12
CA ARG A 74 -24.77 3.50 -12.95
C ARG A 74 -25.82 4.09 -11.99
N ARG A 75 -27.08 3.66 -12.10
CA ARG A 75 -28.17 4.12 -11.21
C ARG A 75 -27.94 3.71 -9.76
N ARG A 76 -27.49 2.48 -9.53
CA ARG A 76 -27.27 1.90 -8.20
C ARG A 76 -25.82 2.05 -7.70
N ARG A 77 -25.01 2.90 -8.36
CA ARG A 77 -23.62 3.23 -8.00
C ARG A 77 -22.70 2.01 -7.85
N LEU A 78 -22.89 1.02 -8.74
CA LEU A 78 -22.03 -0.16 -8.85
C LEU A 78 -20.97 0.06 -9.93
N THR A 79 -19.74 -0.32 -9.66
CA THR A 79 -18.60 -0.20 -10.58
C THR A 79 -17.91 -1.55 -10.74
N VAL A 80 -17.40 -1.82 -11.95
CA VAL A 80 -16.53 -2.97 -12.21
C VAL A 80 -15.15 -2.65 -11.64
N LEU A 81 -14.66 -3.49 -10.74
CA LEU A 81 -13.32 -3.39 -10.17
C LEU A 81 -12.50 -4.60 -10.60
N ARG A 82 -11.17 -4.42 -10.71
CA ARG A 82 -10.24 -5.52 -10.93
C ARG A 82 -10.28 -6.45 -9.72
N VAL A 83 -10.40 -7.75 -9.95
CA VAL A 83 -10.28 -8.74 -8.87
C VAL A 83 -8.85 -8.69 -8.35
N THR A 84 -8.70 -8.29 -7.09
CA THR A 84 -7.45 -8.43 -6.34
C THR A 84 -7.51 -9.75 -5.60
N ARG A 85 -6.44 -10.55 -5.68
CA ARG A 85 -6.31 -11.78 -4.89
C ARG A 85 -6.19 -11.35 -3.43
N SER A 86 -7.31 -11.32 -2.71
CA SER A 86 -7.31 -11.17 -1.26
C SER A 86 -7.35 -12.58 -0.72
N GLU A 87 -6.17 -13.10 -0.38
CA GLU A 87 -6.06 -14.30 0.44
C GLU A 87 -6.54 -13.96 1.84
N ARG A 88 -7.86 -13.98 2.06
CA ARG A 88 -8.39 -14.11 3.41
C ARG A 88 -8.18 -15.56 3.81
N LYS A 89 -6.98 -15.89 4.33
CA LYS A 89 -6.82 -17.11 5.13
C LYS A 89 -7.82 -17.00 6.28
N VAL A 90 -8.69 -18.00 6.44
CA VAL A 90 -9.46 -18.15 7.68
C VAL A 90 -8.40 -18.38 8.75
N LYS A 91 -8.37 -17.51 9.76
CA LYS A 91 -7.34 -17.44 10.80
C LYS A 91 -7.45 -18.67 11.70
N GLU A 92 -6.90 -19.79 11.26
CA GLU A 92 -6.18 -20.67 12.19
C GLU A 92 -4.91 -19.93 12.58
N GLU A 93 -4.59 -19.92 13.87
CA GLU A 93 -3.44 -19.26 14.51
C GLU A 93 -2.09 -19.80 13.97
N LEU A 94 -1.80 -19.55 12.70
CA LEU A 94 -0.44 -19.54 12.24
C LEU A 94 0.14 -18.21 12.72
N GLU A 95 1.05 -18.29 13.69
CA GLU A 95 2.05 -17.24 13.95
C GLU A 95 2.94 -17.12 12.70
N GLU A 96 2.39 -16.53 11.64
CA GLU A 96 3.07 -16.32 10.37
C GLU A 96 4.02 -15.13 10.56
N PHE A 97 5.28 -15.44 10.83
CA PHE A 97 6.36 -14.45 10.79
C PHE A 97 6.86 -14.32 9.35
N ASN A 98 6.87 -13.09 8.84
CA ASN A 98 7.49 -12.75 7.58
C ASN A 98 8.72 -11.87 7.83
N MET A 99 9.85 -12.23 7.25
CA MET A 99 11.09 -11.48 7.35
C MET A 99 11.50 -11.00 5.97
N ASP A 100 11.90 -9.73 5.88
CA ASP A 100 12.45 -9.17 4.65
C ASP A 100 13.68 -8.30 4.94
N GLN A 101 14.52 -8.12 3.91
CA GLN A 101 15.75 -7.34 3.97
C GLN A 101 15.64 -6.08 3.11
N MET A 102 16.06 -4.95 3.67
CA MET A 102 16.10 -3.67 2.97
C MET A 102 17.48 -3.03 3.10
N ALA A 103 18.03 -2.53 2.00
CA ALA A 103 19.25 -1.74 2.02
C ALA A 103 18.98 -0.33 2.55
N ILE A 104 19.76 0.11 3.54
CA ILE A 104 19.78 1.48 4.05
C ILE A 104 20.99 2.19 3.44
N PHE A 105 20.73 3.32 2.80
CA PHE A 105 21.74 4.18 2.21
C PHE A 105 21.97 5.42 3.09
N GLN A 106 23.20 5.94 3.07
CA GLN A 106 23.66 7.11 3.82
C GLN A 106 22.84 8.36 3.50
N SER A 107 22.49 8.50 2.23
CA SER A 107 21.66 9.59 1.74
C SER A 107 20.59 8.99 0.84
N MET A 108 19.39 8.88 1.39
CA MET A 108 18.19 8.68 0.57
C MET A 108 17.87 10.04 -0.04
N GLY A 109 18.43 10.32 -1.22
CA GLY A 109 18.29 11.61 -1.88
C GLY A 109 16.84 12.09 -1.87
N SER A 110 16.58 13.28 -1.33
CA SER A 110 15.25 13.86 -1.36
C SER A 110 14.82 14.06 -2.81
N ARG A 111 13.64 13.56 -3.18
CA ARG A 111 13.07 13.75 -4.52
C ARG A 111 12.57 15.17 -4.76
N VAL A 112 12.50 15.97 -3.69
CA VAL A 112 12.01 17.34 -3.72
C VAL A 112 13.08 18.23 -3.12
N THR A 113 13.37 19.30 -3.82
CA THR A 113 14.33 20.33 -3.40
C THR A 113 13.67 21.69 -3.59
N ILE A 114 14.04 22.64 -2.74
CA ILE A 114 13.50 24.00 -2.79
C ILE A 114 14.55 24.87 -3.50
N ASN A 115 14.14 25.58 -4.54
CA ASN A 115 15.00 26.55 -5.23
C ASN A 115 14.24 27.84 -5.53
N PHE A 116 14.98 28.91 -5.84
CA PHE A 116 14.41 30.20 -6.22
C PHE A 116 13.59 30.11 -7.51
N ILE A 117 12.52 30.90 -7.58
CA ILE A 117 11.65 30.99 -8.76
C ILE A 117 12.50 31.46 -9.96
N GLY A 118 12.52 30.67 -11.03
CA GLY A 118 13.26 30.96 -12.25
C GLY A 118 14.61 30.25 -12.40
N SER A 119 15.05 29.48 -11.38
CA SER A 119 16.27 28.69 -11.52
C SER A 119 16.11 27.59 -12.58
N GLN A 120 16.98 27.55 -13.58
CA GLN A 120 16.98 26.49 -14.60
C GLN A 120 17.71 25.22 -14.16
N GLN A 121 18.62 25.32 -13.19
CA GLN A 121 19.40 24.19 -12.70
C GLN A 121 19.30 24.09 -11.19
N VAL A 122 19.07 22.87 -10.68
CA VAL A 122 19.19 22.56 -9.26
C VAL A 122 20.32 21.53 -9.12
N PRO A 123 21.45 21.88 -8.48
CA PRO A 123 22.48 20.91 -8.20
C PRO A 123 21.93 19.89 -7.19
N ALA A 124 21.86 18.63 -7.60
CA ALA A 124 21.63 17.52 -6.70
C ALA A 124 22.99 16.89 -6.37
N ILE A 125 23.42 16.99 -5.10
CA ILE A 125 24.53 16.17 -4.62
C ILE A 125 23.96 14.76 -4.47
N ILE A 126 24.29 13.91 -5.44
CA ILE A 126 23.92 12.49 -5.42
C ILE A 126 25.15 11.76 -4.88
N ASP A 127 25.03 11.16 -3.70
CA ASP A 127 26.06 10.25 -3.21
C ASP A 127 26.20 9.09 -4.21
N GLY A 128 27.43 8.73 -4.54
CA GLY A 128 27.71 7.67 -5.51
C GLY A 128 27.10 6.31 -5.11
N SER A 129 27.29 5.32 -5.98
CA SER A 129 26.83 3.93 -5.75
C SER A 129 27.38 3.28 -4.47
N ASP A 130 28.35 3.92 -3.81
CA ASP A 130 28.97 3.49 -2.55
C ASP A 130 28.28 4.06 -1.29
N SER A 131 27.09 4.65 -1.42
CA SER A 131 26.29 5.19 -0.30
C SER A 131 25.61 4.11 0.55
N TYR A 132 25.81 2.82 0.27
CA TYR A 132 25.23 1.73 1.05
C TYR A 132 25.84 1.69 2.47
N ARG A 133 25.01 1.89 3.50
CA ARG A 133 25.46 1.87 4.91
C ARG A 133 25.29 0.50 5.55
N CYS A 134 24.09 -0.07 5.46
CA CYS A 134 23.79 -1.36 6.09
C CYS A 134 22.55 -2.03 5.46
N THR A 135 22.37 -3.31 5.75
CA THR A 135 21.10 -4.03 5.50
C THR A 135 20.30 -4.05 6.80
N LEU A 136 19.05 -3.63 6.74
CA LEU A 136 18.05 -3.86 7.77
C LEU A 136 17.33 -5.16 7.48
N ALA A 137 17.35 -6.10 8.42
CA ALA A 137 16.44 -7.25 8.44
C ALA A 137 15.33 -6.96 9.45
N ILE A 138 14.09 -6.98 8.98
CA ILE A 138 12.89 -6.75 9.80
C ILE A 138 11.96 -7.95 9.71
N THR A 139 11.43 -8.37 10.85
CA THR A 139 10.46 -9.47 10.92
C THR A 139 9.15 -8.96 11.47
N ALA A 140 8.08 -9.15 10.72
CA ALA A 140 6.72 -8.82 11.12
C ALA A 140 5.89 -10.09 11.29
N SER A 141 5.08 -10.14 12.33
CA SER A 141 4.12 -11.21 12.59
C SER A 141 2.76 -10.87 11.98
N GLY A 142 1.99 -11.90 11.60
CA GLY A 142 0.63 -11.78 11.10
C GLY A 142 -0.36 -11.15 12.09
N ASP A 143 0.00 -11.03 13.37
CA ASP A 143 -0.74 -10.30 14.40
C ASP A 143 -0.40 -8.80 14.50
N GLY A 144 0.53 -8.31 13.67
CA GLY A 144 0.95 -6.92 13.61
C GLY A 144 2.14 -6.57 14.51
N ARG A 145 2.71 -7.52 15.26
CA ARG A 145 3.95 -7.29 16.01
C ARG A 145 5.14 -7.20 15.06
N ILE A 146 6.08 -6.32 15.38
CA ILE A 146 7.38 -6.21 14.71
C ILE A 146 8.45 -6.67 15.70
N LEU A 147 9.18 -7.72 15.34
CA LEU A 147 10.32 -8.18 16.14
C LEU A 147 11.49 -7.19 16.06
N PRO A 148 12.42 -7.19 17.03
CA PRO A 148 13.61 -6.35 17.00
C PRO A 148 14.29 -6.34 15.62
N PRO A 149 14.51 -5.15 15.03
CA PRO A 149 15.23 -5.05 13.78
C PRO A 149 16.69 -5.46 13.97
N HIS A 150 17.26 -6.10 12.96
CA HIS A 150 18.68 -6.42 12.91
C HIS A 150 19.36 -5.57 11.85
N PHE A 151 20.46 -4.92 12.21
CA PHE A 151 21.26 -4.14 11.27
C PHE A 151 22.54 -4.90 10.95
N VAL A 152 22.83 -5.09 9.67
CA VAL A 152 24.02 -5.77 9.18
C VAL A 152 24.89 -4.78 8.42
N PHE A 153 26.07 -4.49 8.96
CA PHE A 153 27.06 -3.63 8.34
C PHE A 153 28.13 -4.48 7.64
N LYS A 154 28.52 -4.08 6.43
CA LYS A 154 29.64 -4.69 5.72
C LYS A 154 30.95 -4.09 6.24
N GLY A 155 31.83 -4.92 6.77
CA GLY A 155 33.10 -4.45 7.34
C GLY A 155 34.08 -5.59 7.57
N LYS A 156 35.31 -5.26 7.95
CA LYS A 156 36.29 -6.24 8.43
C LYS A 156 36.35 -6.16 9.96
N PRO A 157 36.56 -7.29 10.66
CA PRO A 157 36.90 -7.26 12.08
C PRO A 157 38.10 -6.34 12.36
N GLY A 158 38.03 -5.55 13.43
CA GLY A 158 38.97 -4.48 13.79
C GLY A 158 38.95 -3.26 12.86
N GLY A 159 38.01 -3.19 11.92
CA GLY A 159 37.93 -2.12 10.92
C GLY A 159 37.21 -0.86 11.43
N SER A 160 37.24 0.20 10.61
CA SER A 160 36.57 1.48 10.92
C SER A 160 35.08 1.34 11.16
N VAL A 161 34.41 0.47 10.40
CA VAL A 161 32.97 0.20 10.55
C VAL A 161 32.65 -0.46 11.89
N GLU A 162 33.46 -1.44 12.34
CA GLU A 162 33.25 -2.06 13.65
C GLU A 162 33.51 -1.07 14.79
N ALA A 163 34.55 -0.25 14.67
CA ALA A 163 34.83 0.81 15.63
C ALA A 163 33.67 1.82 15.72
N GLU A 164 33.11 2.24 14.58
CA GLU A 164 31.96 3.15 14.52
C GLU A 164 30.72 2.50 15.16
N VAL A 165 30.37 1.28 14.76
CA VAL A 165 29.22 0.56 15.32
C VAL A 165 29.38 0.37 16.83
N THR A 166 30.56 -0.05 17.29
CA THR A 166 30.85 -0.25 18.73
C THR A 166 30.84 1.05 19.52
N ALA A 167 31.21 2.19 18.91
CA ALA A 167 31.13 3.48 19.57
C ALA A 167 29.67 3.94 19.81
N PHE A 168 28.75 3.58 18.92
CA PHE A 168 27.34 3.96 18.99
C PHE A 168 26.42 2.90 19.62
N THR A 169 26.91 1.69 19.84
CA THR A 169 26.11 0.57 20.36
C THR A 169 26.73 0.00 21.63
N HIS A 170 25.88 -0.46 22.55
CA HIS A 170 26.37 -1.15 23.74
C HIS A 170 27.03 -2.48 23.33
N LEU A 171 28.17 -2.83 23.93
CA LEU A 171 28.94 -4.04 23.59
C LEU A 171 28.13 -5.34 23.66
N SER A 172 27.03 -5.37 24.41
CA SER A 172 26.14 -6.53 24.51
C SER A 172 25.18 -6.70 23.32
N VAL A 173 25.18 -5.76 22.37
CA VAL A 173 24.23 -5.67 21.24
C VAL A 173 24.96 -5.77 19.90
N ALA A 174 26.26 -5.46 19.85
CA ALA A 174 27.10 -5.65 18.68
C ALA A 174 27.72 -7.06 18.65
N ILE A 175 27.41 -7.82 17.60
CA ILE A 175 27.95 -9.16 17.36
C ILE A 175 28.74 -9.16 16.06
N THR A 176 30.06 -9.30 16.16
CA THR A 176 30.95 -9.42 15.00
C THR A 176 31.05 -10.88 14.56
N HIS A 177 30.60 -11.18 13.35
CA HIS A 177 30.70 -12.50 12.76
C HIS A 177 31.86 -12.55 11.74
N PRO A 178 32.92 -13.34 11.98
CA PRO A 178 33.93 -13.58 10.96
C PRO A 178 33.30 -14.32 9.76
N PRO A 179 33.68 -14.00 8.51
CA PRO A 179 34.83 -13.18 8.14
C PRO A 179 34.55 -11.70 7.82
N ARG A 180 33.29 -11.21 7.76
CA ARG A 180 32.99 -9.91 7.09
C ARG A 180 31.74 -9.11 7.57
N PHE A 181 31.12 -9.44 8.71
CA PHE A 181 29.87 -8.78 9.10
C PHE A 181 29.86 -8.34 10.56
N CYS A 182 29.36 -7.13 10.80
CA CYS A 182 28.99 -6.65 12.13
C CYS A 182 27.45 -6.62 12.18
N MET A 183 26.86 -7.33 13.14
CA MET A 183 25.42 -7.38 13.37
C MET A 183 25.09 -6.62 14.65
N VAL A 184 24.06 -5.78 14.61
CA VAL A 184 23.51 -5.13 15.81
C VAL A 184 22.14 -5.73 16.08
N ASP A 185 22.00 -6.40 17.22
CA ASP A 185 20.76 -7.01 17.68
C ASP A 185 20.04 -6.08 18.69
N CYS A 186 18.96 -5.43 18.25
CA CYS A 186 18.20 -4.50 19.08
C CYS A 186 17.31 -5.16 20.15
N THR A 187 17.37 -6.47 20.39
CA THR A 187 16.59 -7.18 21.42
C THR A 187 16.71 -6.56 22.82
N TYR A 188 17.87 -5.99 23.16
CA TYR A 188 18.12 -5.37 24.47
C TYR A 188 17.21 -4.16 24.78
N TYR A 189 16.84 -3.35 23.78
CA TYR A 189 16.03 -2.15 24.00
C TYR A 189 14.55 -2.45 24.29
N GLN A 190 14.06 -3.65 23.97
CA GLN A 190 12.68 -4.06 24.28
C GLN A 190 12.50 -4.55 25.72
N ALA A 191 13.55 -5.05 26.38
CA ALA A 191 13.49 -5.52 27.77
C ALA A 191 13.27 -4.38 28.79
N LEU A 192 13.49 -3.12 28.39
CA LEU A 192 13.32 -1.93 29.21
C LEU A 192 11.96 -1.24 29.03
N GLY A 193 11.01 -1.83 28.30
CA GLY A 193 9.64 -1.31 28.18
C GLY A 193 9.51 0.00 27.38
N CYS A 194 10.53 0.37 26.61
CA CYS A 194 10.47 1.55 25.75
C CYS A 194 9.63 1.25 24.50
N LEU A 195 8.38 1.72 24.51
CA LEU A 195 7.60 2.03 23.30
C LEU A 195 8.37 3.10 22.51
N CYS A 196 9.31 2.68 21.67
CA CYS A 196 9.92 3.57 20.69
C CYS A 196 8.92 3.75 19.53
N ASP A 197 8.00 4.68 19.73
CA ASP A 197 7.44 5.45 18.63
C ASP A 197 8.57 5.85 17.67
N VAL A 198 8.26 5.77 16.38
CA VAL A 198 9.11 5.90 15.17
C VAL A 198 9.83 7.26 15.04
N TRP A 199 10.09 7.97 16.14
CA TRP A 199 10.56 9.36 16.16
C TRP A 199 11.67 9.70 17.16
N HIS A 200 12.38 8.73 17.75
CA HIS A 200 13.50 9.02 18.68
C HIS A 200 14.80 8.23 18.46
N CYS A 201 15.22 7.99 17.22
CA CYS A 201 16.66 7.87 16.91
C CYS A 201 17.27 9.26 16.68
N ARG A 202 17.20 10.10 17.73
CA ARG A 202 17.82 11.43 17.78
C ARG A 202 18.90 11.44 18.88
N ALA A 203 19.96 10.69 18.64
CA ALA A 203 21.27 10.78 19.28
C ALA A 203 22.22 10.00 18.33
N ALA A 204 23.17 10.55 17.58
CA ALA A 204 24.00 11.72 17.79
C ALA A 204 24.46 12.29 16.42
N ILE A 205 23.64 13.13 15.78
CA ILE A 205 24.09 13.96 14.64
C ILE A 205 23.50 15.35 14.83
N THR A 206 24.16 16.15 15.66
CA THR A 206 24.29 17.63 15.59
C THR A 206 24.97 18.10 16.87
N GLU A 207 26.30 18.23 16.81
CA GLU A 207 27.14 19.28 17.42
C GLU A 207 28.58 18.79 17.49
N TYR A 208 29.33 19.01 16.40
CA TYR A 208 30.78 19.28 16.47
C TYR A 208 31.11 20.21 15.29
N ALA A 209 30.74 21.47 15.47
CA ALA A 209 31.46 22.60 14.91
C ALA A 209 31.98 23.38 16.11
N GLY A 210 33.25 23.16 16.43
CA GLY A 210 33.96 23.60 17.62
C GLY A 210 35.15 22.69 17.88
#